data_AF-A0A969DAN2-F1
#
_entry.id   AF-A0A969DAN2-F1
#
_cell.length_a   1.000
_cell.length_b   1.000
_cell.length_c   1.000
_cell.angle_alpha   90.00
_cell.angle_beta   90.00
_cell.angle_gamma   90.00
#
_symmetry.space_group_name_H-M   'P 1'
#
loop_
_entity.id
_entity.type
_entity.pdbx_description
1 polymer ?
#
loop_
_entity_poly.entity_id
_entity_poly.type
_entity_poly.pdbx_seq_one_letter_code
_entity_poly.pdbx_strand_id
1 'polypeptide(L)' 'MVIVLPLEIIDRLIAVAQLHQLRVPIPLSSPYNGYLASEELTQIQAVLSPLAVTCQQVASLLEDLHRCVQNPMPVAPAR' A
#
# COMPACT_ATOMS: atom_id res chain seq x y z
N MET A 1 -3.18 -6.13 -13.45
CA MET A 1 -4.04 -5.09 -12.86
C MET A 1 -3.16 -4.18 -12.02
N VAL A 2 -3.25 -2.87 -12.20
CA VAL A 2 -2.49 -1.88 -11.43
C VAL A 2 -3.43 -1.23 -10.43
N ILE A 3 -2.98 -1.15 -9.19
CA ILE A 3 -3.70 -0.57 -8.07
C ILE A 3 -3.11 0.81 -7.83
N VAL A 4 -3.99 1.80 -7.75
CA VAL A 4 -3.61 3.18 -7.45
C VAL A 4 -3.72 3.37 -5.95
N LEU A 5 -2.61 3.76 -5.33
CA LEU A 5 -2.51 4.04 -3.92
C LEU A 5 -2.36 5.57 -3.72
N PRO A 6 -3.11 6.17 -2.79
CA PRO A 6 -2.84 7.51 -2.29
C PRO A 6 -1.42 7.60 -1.73
N LEU A 7 -0.79 8.78 -1.85
CA LEU A 7 0.55 9.03 -1.29
C LEU A 7 0.62 8.74 0.21
N GLU A 8 -0.41 9.09 0.98
CA GLU A 8 -0.45 8.83 2.43
C GLU A 8 -0.30 7.33 2.76
N ILE A 9 -0.91 6.45 1.98
CA ILE A 9 -0.77 4.99 2.17
C ILE A 9 0.67 4.55 1.86
N ILE A 10 1.30 5.17 0.86
CA ILE A 10 2.68 4.86 0.48
C ILE A 10 3.66 5.34 1.54
N ASP A 11 3.50 6.56 2.05
CA ASP A 11 4.31 7.09 3.14
C ASP A 11 4.20 6.20 4.38
N ARG A 12 2.98 5.77 4.73
CA ARG A 12 2.76 4.82 5.84
C ARG A 12 3.41 3.46 5.58
N LEU A 13 3.33 2.95 4.36
CA LEU A 13 3.99 1.70 3.96
C LEU A 13 5.52 1.80 4.08
N ILE A 14 6.12 2.89 3.61
CA ILE A 14 7.55 3.14 3.71
C ILE A 14 7.97 3.25 5.18
N ALA A 15 7.21 4.00 5.99
CA ALA A 15 7.49 4.15 7.42
C ALA A 15 7.45 2.79 8.15
N VAL A 16 6.41 1.98 7.91
CA VAL A 16 6.29 0.62 8.47
C VAL A 16 7.45 -0.26 8.02
N ALA A 17 7.79 -0.22 6.73
CA ALA A 17 8.89 -1.01 6.19
C ALA A 17 10.25 -0.61 6.79
N GLN A 18 10.49 0.68 7.00
CA GLN A 18 11.70 1.18 7.66
C GLN A 18 11.74 0.79 9.14
N LEU A 19 10.63 0.96 9.87
CA LEU A 19 10.52 0.65 11.30
C LEU A 19 10.76 -0.83 11.58
N HIS A 20 10.22 -1.71 10.73
CA HIS A 20 10.32 -3.17 10.89
C HIS A 20 11.42 -3.79 10.02
N GLN A 21 12.25 -2.97 9.36
CA GLN A 21 13.31 -3.39 8.43
C GLN A 21 12.85 -4.41 7.38
N LEU A 22 11.64 -4.23 6.85
CA LEU A 22 11.03 -5.12 5.89
C LEU A 22 11.48 -4.78 4.47
N ARG A 23 11.69 -5.83 3.68
CA ARG A 23 11.81 -5.68 2.23
C ARG A 23 10.42 -5.81 1.63
N VAL A 24 9.79 -4.66 1.41
CA VAL A 24 8.56 -4.56 0.63
C VAL A 24 8.87 -3.91 -0.71
N PRO A 25 8.19 -4.31 -1.80
CA PRO A 25 8.31 -3.61 -3.07
C PRO A 25 7.86 -2.16 -2.93
N ILE A 26 8.66 -1.25 -3.49
CA ILE A 26 8.41 0.19 -3.42
C ILE A 26 7.48 0.56 -4.58
N PRO A 27 6.28 1.12 -4.32
CA PRO A 27 5.41 1.59 -5.38
C PRO A 27 6.09 2.65 -6.24
N LEU A 28 5.81 2.60 -7.54
CA LEU A 28 6.18 3.67 -8.45
C LEU A 28 5.33 4.89 -8.13
N SER A 29 5.96 5.91 -7.54
CA SER A 29 5.28 7.10 -7.06
C SER A 29 5.25 8.17 -8.14
N SER A 30 4.06 8.69 -8.46
CA SER A 30 3.83 9.93 -9.20
C SER A 30 3.54 11.04 -8.19
N PRO A 31 3.67 12.33 -8.57
CA PRO A 31 3.39 13.47 -7.69
C PRO A 31 2.04 13.47 -6.96
N TYR A 32 1.07 12.65 -7.37
CA TYR A 32 -0.26 12.59 -6.77
C TYR A 32 -0.67 11.22 -6.23
N ASN A 33 -0.14 10.13 -6.80
CA ASN A 33 -0.50 8.75 -6.45
C ASN A 33 0.68 7.83 -6.69
N GLY A 34 0.75 6.69 -6.02
CA GLY A 34 1.61 5.60 -6.44
C GLY A 34 0.86 4.48 -7.11
N TYR A 35 1.60 3.76 -7.93
CA TYR A 35 1.12 2.68 -8.74
C TYR A 35 1.81 1.41 -8.29
N LEU A 36 1.00 0.41 -7.97
CA LEU A 36 1.46 -0.86 -7.44
C LEU A 36 0.80 -1.98 -8.23
N ALA A 37 1.57 -2.93 -8.74
CA ALA A 37 1.00 -4.08 -9.42
C ALA A 37 0.28 -4.97 -8.40
N SER A 38 -0.80 -5.64 -8.82
CA SER A 38 -1.54 -6.55 -7.93
C SER A 38 -0.66 -7.64 -7.29
N GLU A 39 0.36 -8.10 -8.01
CA GLU A 39 1.33 -9.10 -7.50
C GLU A 39 2.21 -8.52 -6.39
N GLU A 40 2.75 -7.33 -6.61
CA GLU A 40 3.55 -6.60 -5.61
C GLU A 40 2.72 -6.29 -4.35
N LEU A 41 1.43 -5.97 -4.53
CA LEU A 41 0.51 -5.75 -3.41
C LEU A 41 0.28 -7.03 -2.62
N THR A 42 0.18 -8.17 -3.29
CA THR A 42 0.02 -9.48 -2.64
C THR A 42 1.26 -9.82 -1.82
N GLN A 43 2.46 -9.53 -2.34
CA GLN A 43 3.70 -9.68 -1.59
C GLN A 43 3.74 -8.77 -0.35
N ILE A 44 3.36 -7.50 -0.50
CA ILE A 44 3.26 -6.56 0.63
C ILE A 44 2.31 -7.12 1.70
N GLN A 45 1.12 -7.57 1.29
CA GLN A 45 0.16 -8.12 2.24
C GLN A 45 0.71 -9.36 2.96
N ALA A 46 1.40 -10.25 2.25
CA ALA A 46 2.02 -11.43 2.84
C ALA A 46 3.10 -11.06 3.89
N VAL A 47 3.89 -10.02 3.62
CA VAL A 47 4.94 -9.54 4.54
C VAL A 47 4.33 -8.82 5.75
N LEU A 48 3.27 -8.04 5.56
CA LEU A 48 2.63 -7.25 6.63
C LEU A 48 1.66 -8.06 7.49
N SER A 49 1.04 -9.11 6.96
CA SER A 49 0.08 -9.97 7.68
C SER A 49 0.58 -10.46 9.05
N PRO A 50 1.79 -11.03 9.19
CA PRO A 50 2.29 -11.46 10.51
C PRO A 50 2.52 -10.29 11.48
N LEU A 51 2.80 -9.09 10.98
CA LEU A 51 3.02 -7.89 11.79
C LEU A 51 1.71 -7.20 12.19
N ALA A 52 0.64 -7.39 11.43
CA ALA A 52 -0.67 -6.85 11.76
C ALA A 52 -1.21 -7.39 13.09
N VAL A 53 -0.79 -8.59 13.49
CA VAL A 53 -1.17 -9.22 14.76
C VAL A 53 -0.55 -8.49 15.97
N THR A 54 0.63 -7.89 15.78
CA THR A 54 1.39 -7.25 16.86
C THR A 54 1.40 -5.72 16.77
N CYS A 55 1.14 -5.17 15.59
CA CYS A 55 1.18 -3.73 15.32
C CYS A 55 -0.13 -3.27 14.70
N GLN A 56 -0.94 -2.55 15.49
CA GLN A 56 -2.22 -2.01 15.05
C GLN A 56 -2.09 -1.06 13.85
N GLN A 57 -0.97 -0.33 13.74
CA GLN A 57 -0.71 0.56 12.59
C GLN A 57 -0.58 -0.23 11.28
N VAL A 58 0.00 -1.44 11.34
CA VAL A 58 0.14 -2.34 10.19
C VAL A 58 -1.21 -2.96 9.83
N ALA A 59 -2.02 -3.35 10.82
CA ALA A 59 -3.37 -3.84 10.59
C ALA A 59 -4.23 -2.81 9.84
N SER A 60 -4.24 -1.55 10.30
CA SER A 60 -4.97 -0.49 9.60
C SER A 60 -4.43 -0.22 8.20
N LEU A 61 -3.10 -0.29 7.99
CA LEU A 61 -2.51 -0.14 6.67
C LEU A 61 -2.94 -1.26 5.70
N LEU A 62 -3.02 -2.50 6.18
CA LEU A 62 -3.53 -3.62 5.39
C LEU A 62 -4.99 -3.43 4.98
N GLU A 63 -5.83 -2.95 5.89
CA GLU A 63 -7.24 -2.63 5.59
C GLU A 63 -7.36 -1.52 4.55
N ASP A 64 -6.56 -0.46 4.67
CA ASP A 64 -6.53 0.64 3.70
C ASP A 64 -6.06 0.15 2.31
N LEU A 65 -5.02 -0.70 2.26
CA LEU A 65 -4.59 -1.35 1.02
C LEU A 65 -5.69 -2.23 0.42
N HIS A 66 -6.38 -3.03 1.23
CA HIS A 66 -7.50 -3.87 0.77
C HIS A 66 -8.63 -3.03 0.18
N ARG A 67 -8.94 -1.90 0.82
CA ARG A 67 -9.95 -0.94 0.35
C ARG A 67 -9.56 -0.35 -1.01
N CYS A 68 -8.29 -0.03 -1.23
CA CYS A 68 -7.80 0.45 -2.54
C CYS A 68 -7.91 -0.61 -3.64
N VAL A 69 -7.79 -1.91 -3.31
CA VAL A 69 -8.01 -2.99 -4.28
C VAL A 69 -9.49 -3.14 -4.63
N GLN A 70 -10.35 -3.14 -3.62
CA GLN A 70 -11.78 -3.39 -3.79
C GLN A 70 -12.55 -2.19 -4.33
N ASN A 71 -12.08 -0.98 -4.02
CA ASN A 71 -12.63 0.25 -4.53
C ASN A 71 -11.52 1.03 -5.25
N PRO A 72 -11.12 0.61 -6.47
CA PRO A 72 -10.13 1.33 -7.24
C PRO A 72 -10.66 2.75 -7.45
N MET A 73 -9.93 3.74 -6.92
CA MET A 73 -10.29 5.14 -7.06
C MET A 73 -10.43 5.44 -8.56
N PRO A 74 -11.54 6.02 -9.03
CA PRO A 74 -11.67 6.38 -10.43
C PRO A 74 -10.57 7.40 -10.73
N VAL A 75 -9.71 7.06 -11.68
CA VAL A 75 -8.72 7.99 -12.26
C VAL A 75 -9.52 9.02 -13.06
N ALA A 76 -10.13 9.99 -12.37
CA ALA A 76 -10.85 11.07 -13.02
C ALA A 76 -9.81 11.89 -13.79
N PRO A 77 -9.91 12.01 -15.13
CA PRO A 77 -9.06 12.94 -15.84
C PRO A 77 -9.40 14.34 -15.33
N ALA A 78 -8.39 15.06 -14.82
CA ALA A 78 -8.52 16.48 -14.54
C ALA A 78 -8.99 17.16 -15.83
N ARG A 79 -10.14 17.82 -15.74
CA ARG A 79 -10.83 18.46 -16.85
C ARG A 79 -10.30 19.87 -17.09
#